data_AF-A0A3L7TDA8-F1
#
_entry.id   AF-A0A3L7TDA8-F1
#
_cell.length_a   1.000
_cell.length_b   1.000
_cell.length_c   1.000
_cell.angle_alpha   90.00
_cell.angle_beta   90.00
_cell.angle_gamma   90.00
#
_symmetry.space_group_name_H-M   'P 1'
#
loop_
_entity.id
_entity.type
_entity.pdbx_description
1 polymer ?
#
loop_
_entity_poly.entity_id
_entity_poly.type
_entity_poly.pdbx_seq_one_letter_code
_entity_poly.pdbx_strand_id
1 'polypeptide(L)'
;PLKDGRSFEVDMDGDLTVQEVLDTLNAAAAAAGITPAEFSAQLVSTGNGIEIVDSTVGTTTTVANINNSNTATDLGIAASSNTATLIGTDRATVAVDSVFSHLMALRDALRLNDERGIEFATGKLEADLGRATEARADVGVRSRRIAEATAREEELSIQDMALRSSIQDLDFTQAATQFASLQQQLEAGLAGASRAVNLSLLDFLR
;
A
#
# COMPACT_ATOMS: atom_id res chain seq x y z
N PRO A 1 16.27 0.26 -42.57
CA PRO A 1 16.16 -0.01 -44.03
C PRO A 1 15.53 -1.38 -44.26
N LEU A 2 14.80 -1.53 -45.36
CA LEU A 2 14.32 -2.81 -45.88
C LEU A 2 15.43 -3.52 -46.66
N LYS A 3 15.21 -4.80 -46.98
CA LYS A 3 16.19 -5.63 -47.70
C LYS A 3 16.56 -5.08 -49.07
N ASP A 4 15.60 -4.49 -49.79
CA ASP A 4 15.82 -3.85 -51.08
C ASP A 4 16.56 -2.50 -51.00
N GLY A 5 16.91 -2.05 -49.78
CA GLY A 5 17.64 -0.82 -49.53
C GLY A 5 16.75 0.42 -49.38
N ARG A 6 15.42 0.31 -49.58
CA ARG A 6 14.51 1.42 -49.27
C ARG A 6 14.44 1.65 -47.76
N SER A 7 14.14 2.87 -47.37
CA SER A 7 13.93 3.26 -45.97
C SER A 7 12.81 4.27 -45.86
N PHE A 8 12.08 4.20 -44.76
CA PHE A 8 11.06 5.16 -44.39
C PHE A 8 11.19 5.45 -42.91
N GLU A 9 10.80 6.65 -42.53
CA GLU A 9 10.74 7.09 -41.14
C GLU A 9 9.29 7.00 -40.68
N VAL A 10 9.10 6.64 -39.42
CA VAL A 10 7.77 6.53 -38.81
C VAL A 10 7.73 7.47 -37.62
N ASP A 11 6.80 8.42 -37.68
CA ASP A 11 6.42 9.22 -36.53
C ASP A 11 5.22 8.55 -35.87
N MET A 12 5.30 8.36 -34.56
CA MET A 12 4.30 7.68 -33.74
C MET A 12 3.79 8.60 -32.62
N ASP A 13 3.99 9.92 -32.76
CA ASP A 13 3.49 10.88 -31.79
C ASP A 13 1.96 10.84 -31.72
N GLY A 14 1.43 10.65 -30.51
CA GLY A 14 -0.01 10.56 -30.26
C GLY A 14 -0.63 9.17 -30.39
N ASP A 15 0.14 8.12 -30.75
CA ASP A 15 -0.38 6.75 -30.76
C ASP A 15 -0.62 6.26 -29.32
N LEU A 16 -1.85 5.87 -28.99
CA LEU A 16 -2.27 5.46 -27.65
C LEU A 16 -2.45 3.93 -27.54
N THR A 17 -2.72 3.28 -28.66
CA THR A 17 -3.02 1.86 -28.74
C THR A 17 -2.04 1.13 -29.66
N VAL A 18 -1.85 -0.17 -29.42
CA VAL A 18 -1.01 -1.02 -30.28
C VAL A 18 -1.56 -1.07 -31.72
N GLN A 19 -2.88 -0.99 -31.88
CA GLN A 19 -3.48 -0.95 -33.22
C GLN A 19 -3.09 0.33 -33.96
N GLU A 20 -3.13 1.49 -33.29
CA GLU A 20 -2.68 2.76 -33.88
C GLU A 20 -1.20 2.69 -34.29
N VAL A 21 -0.34 2.13 -33.44
CA VAL A 21 1.09 1.93 -33.75
C VAL A 21 1.31 1.04 -34.99
N LEU A 22 0.52 -0.03 -35.14
CA LEU A 22 0.59 -0.89 -36.32
C LEU A 22 0.07 -0.17 -37.57
N ASP A 23 -1.00 0.60 -37.43
CA ASP A 23 -1.61 1.35 -38.51
C ASP A 23 -0.67 2.48 -38.98
N THR A 24 -0.04 3.23 -38.08
CA THR A 24 0.95 4.27 -38.41
C THR A 24 2.18 3.68 -39.09
N LEU A 25 2.68 2.54 -38.63
CA LEU A 25 3.83 1.87 -39.27
C LEU A 25 3.51 1.39 -40.69
N ASN A 26 2.35 0.77 -40.90
CA ASN A 26 1.90 0.33 -42.23
C ASN A 26 1.57 1.52 -43.14
N ALA A 27 0.98 2.59 -42.61
CA ALA A 27 0.70 3.82 -43.35
C ALA A 27 1.97 4.55 -43.80
N ALA A 28 3.00 4.59 -42.95
CA ALA A 28 4.30 5.17 -43.29
C ALA A 28 5.00 4.39 -44.41
N ALA A 29 4.93 3.05 -44.38
CA ALA A 29 5.43 2.21 -45.46
C ALA A 29 4.68 2.47 -46.79
N ALA A 30 3.34 2.57 -46.73
CA ALA A 30 2.52 2.88 -47.90
C ALA A 30 2.83 4.28 -48.47
N ALA A 31 3.04 5.28 -47.62
CA ALA A 31 3.43 6.63 -48.02
C ALA A 31 4.81 6.67 -48.70
N ALA A 32 5.71 5.76 -48.31
CA ALA A 32 7.01 5.55 -48.96
C ALA A 32 6.93 4.69 -50.24
N GLY A 33 5.72 4.33 -50.69
CA GLY A 33 5.50 3.54 -51.92
C GLY A 33 5.83 2.06 -51.76
N ILE A 34 5.87 1.55 -50.53
CA ILE A 34 6.04 0.13 -50.23
C ILE A 34 4.64 -0.49 -50.09
N THR A 35 4.38 -1.53 -50.86
CA THR A 35 3.07 -2.17 -50.88
C THR A 35 2.89 -3.12 -49.68
N PRO A 36 1.64 -3.41 -49.25
CA PRO A 36 1.38 -4.40 -48.20
C PRO A 36 1.88 -5.82 -48.51
N ALA A 37 2.18 -6.12 -49.78
CA ALA A 37 2.77 -7.40 -50.19
C ALA A 37 4.29 -7.44 -49.96
N GLU A 38 4.94 -6.27 -49.89
CA GLU A 38 6.38 -6.11 -49.68
C GLU A 38 6.71 -5.94 -48.19
N PHE A 39 5.88 -5.16 -47.49
CA PHE A 39 6.06 -4.89 -46.06
C PHE A 39 4.73 -4.96 -45.32
N SER A 40 4.73 -5.61 -44.16
CA SER A 40 3.62 -5.52 -43.21
C SER A 40 4.11 -5.55 -41.78
N ALA A 41 3.43 -4.83 -40.90
CA ALA A 41 3.55 -5.00 -39.46
C ALA A 41 2.24 -5.48 -38.85
N GLN A 42 2.37 -6.47 -37.97
CA GLN A 42 1.27 -7.15 -37.32
C GLN A 42 1.67 -7.61 -35.91
N LEU A 43 0.72 -8.12 -35.15
CA LEU A 43 1.05 -8.84 -33.90
C LEU A 43 1.59 -10.23 -34.22
N VAL A 44 2.56 -10.69 -33.44
CA VAL A 44 3.08 -12.06 -33.55
C VAL A 44 1.96 -13.07 -33.27
N SER A 45 1.92 -14.16 -34.04
CA SER A 45 0.88 -15.20 -33.90
C SER A 45 0.96 -15.99 -32.58
N THR A 46 2.13 -15.96 -31.92
CA THR A 46 2.41 -16.66 -30.67
C THR A 46 3.30 -15.80 -29.78
N GLY A 47 2.81 -15.41 -28.60
CA GLY A 47 3.52 -14.55 -27.65
C GLY A 47 3.07 -13.09 -27.72
N ASN A 48 3.83 -12.21 -27.08
CA ASN A 48 3.59 -10.77 -27.07
C ASN A 48 4.71 -10.07 -27.86
N GLY A 49 4.35 -9.41 -28.95
CA GLY A 49 5.33 -8.69 -29.75
C GLY A 49 4.76 -8.22 -31.08
N ILE A 50 5.42 -7.23 -31.68
CA ILE A 50 5.16 -6.77 -33.03
C ILE A 50 6.05 -7.56 -33.98
N GLU A 51 5.44 -8.17 -34.98
CA GLU A 51 6.12 -8.82 -36.09
C GLU A 51 6.16 -7.87 -37.28
N ILE A 52 7.35 -7.67 -37.82
CA ILE A 52 7.56 -6.95 -39.09
C ILE A 52 7.96 -7.98 -40.14
N VAL A 53 7.22 -8.01 -41.23
CA VAL A 53 7.47 -8.86 -42.38
C VAL A 53 8.00 -8.02 -43.53
N ASP A 54 9.20 -8.35 -44.01
CA ASP A 54 9.85 -7.75 -45.19
C ASP A 54 10.09 -8.84 -46.24
N SER A 55 9.20 -8.86 -47.23
CA SER A 55 9.20 -9.77 -48.38
C SER A 55 9.98 -9.22 -49.58
N THR A 56 10.65 -8.08 -49.44
CA THR A 56 11.48 -7.52 -50.52
C THR A 56 12.75 -8.34 -50.74
N VAL A 57 13.31 -8.24 -51.95
CA VAL A 57 14.51 -9.00 -52.34
C VAL A 57 15.76 -8.27 -51.88
N GLY A 58 16.56 -8.91 -51.01
CA GLY A 58 17.84 -8.38 -50.55
C GLY A 58 18.32 -9.05 -49.27
N THR A 59 19.15 -8.36 -48.48
CA THR A 59 19.94 -9.01 -47.41
C THR A 59 19.41 -8.83 -46.00
N THR A 60 19.11 -7.59 -45.58
CA THR A 60 18.88 -7.28 -44.17
C THR A 60 17.81 -6.20 -44.02
N THR A 61 16.84 -6.49 -43.15
CA THR A 61 15.89 -5.50 -42.62
C THR A 61 16.43 -5.01 -41.28
N THR A 62 16.50 -3.69 -41.10
CA THR A 62 16.94 -3.06 -39.86
C THR A 62 15.92 -2.02 -39.41
N VAL A 63 15.52 -2.13 -38.16
CA VAL A 63 14.75 -1.12 -37.43
C VAL A 63 15.68 -0.48 -36.40
N ALA A 64 15.79 0.84 -36.44
CA ALA A 64 16.65 1.61 -35.55
C ALA A 64 15.93 2.85 -35.04
N ASN A 65 16.37 3.31 -33.88
CA ASN A 65 16.00 4.59 -33.32
C ASN A 65 16.53 5.75 -34.18
N ILE A 66 15.73 6.80 -34.36
CA ILE A 66 16.06 7.98 -35.16
C ILE A 66 15.94 9.23 -34.27
N ASN A 67 16.78 10.25 -34.50
CA ASN A 67 16.72 11.55 -33.81
C ASN A 67 16.72 11.50 -32.27
N ASN A 68 17.52 10.61 -31.67
CA ASN A 68 17.53 10.34 -30.22
C ASN A 68 16.19 9.84 -29.64
N SER A 69 15.23 9.45 -30.49
CA SER A 69 14.05 8.73 -30.06
C SER A 69 14.42 7.33 -29.59
N ASN A 70 13.68 6.79 -28.63
CA ASN A 70 13.86 5.43 -28.15
C ASN A 70 12.68 4.50 -28.49
N THR A 71 11.73 4.98 -29.29
CA THR A 71 10.45 4.30 -29.56
C THR A 71 10.64 2.88 -30.07
N ALA A 72 11.61 2.61 -30.96
CA ALA A 72 11.81 1.26 -31.48
C ALA A 72 12.32 0.29 -30.40
N THR A 73 13.13 0.76 -29.45
CA THR A 73 13.60 -0.06 -28.32
C THR A 73 12.48 -0.33 -27.32
N ASP A 74 11.62 0.66 -27.10
CA ASP A 74 10.53 0.60 -26.13
C ASP A 74 9.39 -0.31 -26.63
N LEU A 75 9.10 -0.28 -27.93
CA LEU A 75 8.22 -1.24 -28.61
C LEU A 75 8.86 -2.63 -28.79
N GLY A 76 10.14 -2.78 -28.44
CA GLY A 76 10.87 -4.04 -28.53
C GLY A 76 11.25 -4.47 -29.96
N ILE A 77 11.09 -3.59 -30.96
CA ILE A 77 11.32 -3.87 -32.39
C ILE A 77 12.69 -3.39 -32.90
N ALA A 78 13.49 -2.70 -32.10
CA ALA A 78 14.85 -2.26 -32.46
C ALA A 78 15.79 -3.46 -32.63
N ALA A 79 15.90 -3.97 -33.85
CA ALA A 79 16.73 -5.12 -34.20
C ALA A 79 17.02 -5.16 -35.71
N SER A 80 17.91 -6.07 -36.10
CA SER A 80 18.19 -6.38 -37.51
C SER A 80 17.96 -7.86 -37.78
N SER A 81 17.37 -8.19 -38.92
CA SER A 81 17.13 -9.57 -39.36
C SER A 81 17.52 -9.75 -40.83
N ASN A 82 18.10 -10.90 -41.13
CA ASN A 82 18.36 -11.34 -42.51
C ASN A 82 17.20 -12.18 -43.08
N THR A 83 16.23 -12.57 -42.25
CA THR A 83 15.06 -13.33 -42.68
C THR A 83 13.94 -12.38 -43.12
N ALA A 84 12.86 -12.91 -43.70
CA ALA A 84 11.67 -12.12 -44.05
C ALA A 84 10.89 -11.61 -42.84
N THR A 85 11.30 -11.98 -41.63
CA THR A 85 10.54 -11.68 -40.42
C THR A 85 11.47 -11.14 -39.35
N LEU A 86 11.09 -10.02 -38.77
CA LEU A 86 11.69 -9.46 -37.58
C LEU A 86 10.63 -9.49 -36.47
N ILE A 87 10.86 -10.31 -35.45
CA ILE A 87 9.95 -10.44 -34.31
C ILE A 87 10.48 -9.55 -33.19
N GLY A 88 9.65 -8.63 -32.72
CA GLY A 88 9.93 -7.79 -31.57
C GLY A 88 10.06 -8.60 -30.28
N THR A 89 10.92 -8.14 -29.39
CA THR A 89 11.08 -8.70 -28.04
C THR A 89 9.95 -8.25 -27.13
N ASP A 90 9.45 -9.15 -26.29
CA ASP A 90 8.46 -8.80 -25.27
C ASP A 90 9.09 -7.88 -24.22
N ARG A 91 8.69 -6.60 -24.22
CA ARG A 91 9.11 -5.63 -23.20
C ARG A 91 8.22 -5.69 -21.95
N ALA A 92 7.02 -6.25 -22.04
CA ALA A 92 6.10 -6.42 -20.94
C ALA A 92 6.40 -7.73 -20.20
N THR A 93 7.60 -7.83 -19.61
CA THR A 93 7.93 -9.00 -18.79
C THR A 93 7.04 -9.02 -17.55
N VAL A 94 6.37 -10.15 -17.30
CA VAL A 94 5.62 -10.39 -16.07
C VAL A 94 6.63 -10.59 -14.95
N ALA A 95 7.13 -9.49 -14.39
CA ALA A 95 7.91 -9.50 -13.18
C ALA A 95 6.98 -9.40 -11.97
N VAL A 96 7.33 -10.09 -10.88
CA VAL A 96 6.69 -9.82 -9.58
C VAL A 96 7.01 -8.37 -9.21
N ASP A 97 6.01 -7.50 -9.20
CA ASP A 97 6.19 -6.10 -8.80
C ASP A 97 6.41 -6.02 -7.29
N SER A 98 7.68 -5.80 -6.89
CA SER A 98 8.09 -5.71 -5.50
C SER A 98 9.36 -4.89 -5.34
N VAL A 99 9.58 -4.37 -4.13
CA VAL A 99 10.81 -3.64 -3.78
C VAL A 99 12.08 -4.44 -4.11
N PHE A 100 12.06 -5.75 -3.86
CA PHE A 100 13.22 -6.60 -4.16
C PHE A 100 13.44 -6.75 -5.66
N SER A 101 12.37 -6.83 -6.45
CA SER A 101 12.45 -6.87 -7.91
C SER A 101 13.00 -5.56 -8.48
N HIS A 102 12.57 -4.41 -7.95
CA HIS A 102 13.08 -3.11 -8.36
C HIS A 102 14.55 -2.91 -7.96
N LEU A 103 14.97 -3.38 -6.79
CA LEU A 103 16.38 -3.37 -6.38
C LEU A 103 17.26 -4.27 -7.25
N MET A 104 16.76 -5.44 -7.66
CA MET A 104 17.46 -6.31 -8.60
C MET A 104 17.56 -5.68 -9.99
N ALA A 105 16.48 -5.06 -10.48
CA ALA A 105 16.48 -4.33 -11.74
C ALA A 105 17.50 -3.17 -11.73
N LEU A 106 17.54 -2.38 -10.64
CA LEU A 106 18.53 -1.32 -10.47
C LEU A 106 19.96 -1.87 -10.45
N ARG A 107 20.20 -2.96 -9.70
CA ARG A 107 21.52 -3.61 -9.65
C ARG A 107 21.98 -4.03 -11.04
N ASP A 108 21.10 -4.66 -11.80
CA ASP A 108 21.44 -5.20 -13.11
C ASP A 108 21.64 -4.06 -14.13
N ALA A 109 20.82 -3.02 -14.07
CA ALA A 109 21.01 -1.81 -14.86
C ALA A 109 22.35 -1.10 -14.56
N LEU A 110 22.71 -0.96 -13.29
CA LEU A 110 24.01 -0.40 -12.87
C LEU A 110 25.19 -1.24 -13.36
N ARG A 111 25.07 -2.58 -13.36
CA ARG A 111 26.12 -3.48 -13.85
C ARG A 111 26.32 -3.41 -15.35
N LEU A 112 25.23 -3.21 -16.08
CA LEU A 112 25.23 -3.08 -17.54
C LEU A 112 25.52 -1.65 -18.01
N ASN A 113 25.63 -0.69 -17.08
CA ASN A 113 25.73 0.73 -17.38
C ASN A 113 24.54 1.21 -18.25
N ASP A 114 23.36 0.68 -17.97
CA ASP A 114 22.11 1.03 -18.64
C ASP A 114 21.47 2.22 -17.94
N GLU A 115 21.79 3.43 -18.41
CA GLU A 115 21.28 4.70 -17.87
C GLU A 115 19.74 4.74 -17.79
N ARG A 116 19.06 4.18 -18.80
CA ARG A 116 17.58 4.15 -18.84
C ARG A 116 17.03 3.15 -17.84
N GLY A 117 17.62 1.96 -17.77
CA GLY A 117 17.28 0.95 -16.77
C GLY A 117 17.41 1.50 -15.35
N ILE A 118 18.42 2.34 -15.10
CA ILE A 118 18.62 3.02 -13.81
C ILE A 118 17.48 4.01 -13.53
N GLU A 119 17.12 4.85 -14.50
CA GLU A 119 16.03 5.82 -14.35
C GLU A 119 14.69 5.13 -14.02
N PHE A 120 14.32 4.11 -14.82
CA PHE A 120 13.09 3.34 -14.60
C PHE A 120 13.07 2.65 -13.25
N ALA A 121 14.17 1.97 -12.87
CA ALA A 121 14.25 1.27 -11.59
C ALA A 121 14.22 2.25 -10.40
N THR A 122 14.83 3.43 -10.54
CA THR A 122 14.81 4.47 -9.52
C THR A 122 13.41 5.03 -9.31
N GLY A 123 12.68 5.35 -10.39
CA GLY A 123 11.29 5.82 -10.28
C GLY A 123 10.36 4.79 -9.61
N LYS A 124 10.58 3.49 -9.86
CA LYS A 124 9.86 2.43 -9.16
C LYS A 124 10.21 2.34 -7.67
N LEU A 125 11.48 2.52 -7.31
CA LEU A 125 11.93 2.56 -5.91
C LEU A 125 11.42 3.79 -5.16
N GLU A 126 11.27 4.94 -5.83
CA GLU A 126 10.64 6.12 -5.24
C GLU A 126 9.17 5.86 -4.91
N ALA A 127 8.44 5.17 -5.80
CA ALA A 127 7.07 4.75 -5.51
C ALA A 127 7.00 3.76 -4.33
N ASP A 128 7.96 2.82 -4.24
CA ASP A 128 8.07 1.91 -3.09
C ASP A 128 8.33 2.65 -1.78
N LEU A 129 9.22 3.64 -1.80
CA LEU A 129 9.49 4.50 -0.66
C LEU A 129 8.23 5.26 -0.25
N GLY A 130 7.48 5.80 -1.21
CA GLY A 130 6.18 6.43 -0.99
C GLY A 130 5.23 5.52 -0.24
N ARG A 131 5.02 4.28 -0.73
CA ARG A 131 4.18 3.27 -0.05
C ARG A 131 4.65 2.97 1.37
N ALA A 132 5.96 2.85 1.60
CA ALA A 132 6.50 2.61 2.94
C ALA A 132 6.27 3.79 3.89
N THR A 133 6.41 5.03 3.40
CA THR A 133 6.14 6.22 4.22
C THR A 133 4.67 6.35 4.59
N GLU A 134 3.75 6.02 3.69
CA GLU A 134 2.31 6.00 3.94
C GLU A 134 1.94 4.94 4.98
N ALA A 135 2.46 3.72 4.83
CA ALA A 135 2.25 2.66 5.82
C ALA A 135 2.77 3.06 7.21
N ARG A 136 3.93 3.71 7.28
CA ARG A 136 4.48 4.25 8.54
C ARG A 136 3.60 5.34 9.14
N ALA A 137 3.02 6.21 8.31
CA ALA A 137 2.11 7.25 8.75
C ALA A 137 0.82 6.65 9.37
N ASP A 138 0.22 5.64 8.74
CA ASP A 138 -0.95 4.94 9.28
C ASP A 138 -0.64 4.29 10.64
N VAL A 139 0.50 3.59 10.76
CA VAL A 139 0.95 3.05 12.05
C VAL A 139 1.12 4.16 13.10
N GLY A 140 1.66 5.32 12.71
CA GLY A 140 1.79 6.48 13.61
C GLY A 140 0.44 7.06 14.06
N VAL A 141 -0.58 7.07 13.20
CA VAL A 141 -1.95 7.45 13.58
C VAL A 141 -2.55 6.42 14.53
N ARG A 142 -2.41 5.13 14.25
CA ARG A 142 -2.91 4.05 15.11
C ARG A 142 -2.25 4.07 16.49
N SER A 143 -0.93 4.29 16.55
CA SER A 143 -0.19 4.41 17.81
C SER A 143 -0.71 5.57 18.66
N ARG A 144 -0.97 6.75 18.07
CA ARG A 144 -1.58 7.89 18.78
C ARG A 144 -2.99 7.57 19.28
N ARG A 145 -3.83 6.96 18.45
CA ARG A 145 -5.19 6.55 18.85
C ARG A 145 -5.18 5.56 20.02
N ILE A 146 -4.22 4.63 20.03
CA ILE A 146 -4.06 3.68 21.13
C ILE A 146 -3.63 4.43 22.41
N ALA A 147 -2.65 5.32 22.34
CA ALA A 147 -2.20 6.09 23.49
C ALA A 147 -3.33 6.96 24.10
N GLU A 148 -4.12 7.63 23.25
CA GLU A 148 -5.29 8.40 23.69
C GLU A 148 -6.37 7.52 24.32
N ALA A 149 -6.63 6.34 23.74
CA ALA A 149 -7.58 5.39 24.31
C ALA A 149 -7.10 4.84 25.66
N THR A 150 -5.82 4.52 25.81
CA THR A 150 -5.22 4.06 27.07
C THR A 150 -5.36 5.13 28.17
N ALA A 151 -5.02 6.39 27.87
CA ALA A 151 -5.16 7.47 28.85
C ALA A 151 -6.63 7.67 29.29
N ARG A 152 -7.58 7.55 28.34
CA ARG A 152 -9.01 7.61 28.66
C ARG A 152 -9.47 6.45 29.55
N GLU A 153 -9.02 5.23 29.27
CA GLU A 153 -9.34 4.05 30.10
C GLU A 153 -8.79 4.17 31.53
N GLU A 154 -7.58 4.72 31.69
CA GLU A 154 -7.01 5.00 33.02
C GLU A 154 -7.87 6.00 33.80
N GLU A 155 -8.34 7.07 33.14
CA GLU A 155 -9.21 8.06 33.75
C GLU A 155 -10.59 7.49 34.13
N LEU A 156 -11.20 6.69 33.25
CA LEU A 156 -12.45 5.98 33.53
C LEU A 156 -12.30 5.02 34.72
N SER A 157 -11.21 4.28 34.78
CA SER A 157 -10.91 3.36 35.88
C SER A 157 -10.83 4.08 37.24
N ILE A 158 -10.20 5.26 37.29
CA ILE A 158 -10.14 6.09 38.50
C ILE A 158 -11.54 6.57 38.90
N GLN A 159 -12.34 7.03 37.94
CA GLN A 159 -13.72 7.49 38.20
C GLN A 159 -14.60 6.36 38.73
N ASP A 160 -14.52 5.18 38.13
CA ASP A 160 -15.26 3.99 38.58
C ASP A 160 -14.82 3.55 39.98
N MET A 161 -13.53 3.58 40.30
CA MET A 161 -13.04 3.31 41.66
C MET A 161 -13.57 4.33 42.67
N ALA A 162 -13.57 5.63 42.32
CA ALA A 162 -14.10 6.67 43.19
C ALA A 162 -15.61 6.53 43.40
N LEU A 163 -16.37 6.24 42.34
CA LEU A 163 -17.80 5.99 42.41
C LEU A 163 -18.10 4.76 43.28
N ARG A 164 -17.38 3.66 43.07
CA ARG A 164 -17.54 2.44 43.87
C ARG A 164 -17.21 2.69 45.35
N SER A 165 -16.12 3.41 45.63
CA SER A 165 -15.75 3.83 46.99
C SER A 165 -16.87 4.66 47.64
N SER A 166 -17.44 5.63 46.93
CA SER A 166 -18.54 6.46 47.47
C SER A 166 -19.82 5.68 47.81
N ILE A 167 -20.08 4.56 47.13
CA ILE A 167 -21.27 3.72 47.35
C ILE A 167 -21.01 2.63 48.39
N GLN A 168 -19.81 2.05 48.39
CA GLN A 168 -19.51 0.82 49.13
C GLN A 168 -18.70 1.06 50.41
N ASP A 169 -17.85 2.10 50.43
CA ASP A 169 -16.95 2.31 51.55
C ASP A 169 -17.69 2.99 52.72
N LEU A 170 -17.44 2.46 53.91
CA LEU A 170 -17.96 3.00 55.15
C LEU A 170 -17.07 4.16 55.60
N ASP A 171 -17.65 5.32 55.87
CA ASP A 171 -16.94 6.36 56.62
C ASP A 171 -16.73 5.88 58.06
N PHE A 172 -15.53 5.35 58.33
CA PHE A 172 -15.17 4.82 59.65
C PHE A 172 -15.30 5.85 60.77
N THR A 173 -15.13 7.14 60.48
CA THR A 173 -15.26 8.21 61.49
C THR A 173 -16.73 8.38 61.86
N GLN A 174 -17.61 8.46 60.87
CA GLN A 174 -19.06 8.57 61.10
C GLN A 174 -19.63 7.29 61.71
N ALA A 175 -19.18 6.12 61.25
CA ALA A 175 -19.63 4.84 61.77
C ALA A 175 -19.19 4.61 63.21
N ALA A 176 -17.94 4.96 63.56
CA ALA A 176 -17.44 4.84 64.93
C ALA A 176 -18.18 5.76 65.90
N THR A 177 -18.49 6.99 65.49
CA THR A 177 -19.26 7.93 66.32
C THR A 177 -20.71 7.47 66.53
N GLN A 178 -21.38 7.00 65.47
CA GLN A 178 -22.71 6.40 65.60
C GLN A 178 -22.69 5.15 66.48
N PHE A 179 -21.72 4.26 66.28
CA PHE A 179 -21.58 3.04 67.08
C PHE A 179 -21.36 3.35 68.56
N ALA A 180 -20.46 4.28 68.89
CA ALA A 180 -20.23 4.72 70.26
C ALA A 180 -21.49 5.34 70.90
N SER A 181 -22.24 6.15 70.14
CA SER A 181 -23.53 6.69 70.59
C SER A 181 -24.56 5.57 70.84
N LEU A 182 -24.68 4.60 69.93
CA LEU A 182 -25.58 3.45 70.07
C LEU A 182 -25.20 2.59 71.28
N GLN A 183 -23.90 2.39 71.54
CA GLN A 183 -23.41 1.68 72.71
C GLN A 183 -23.75 2.43 74.01
N GLN A 184 -23.51 3.74 74.06
CA GLN A 184 -23.89 4.58 75.21
C GLN A 184 -25.39 4.52 75.49
N GLN A 185 -26.22 4.57 74.45
CA GLN A 185 -27.68 4.45 74.55
C GLN A 185 -28.10 3.06 75.06
N LEU A 186 -27.47 1.99 74.56
CA LEU A 186 -27.72 0.63 75.01
C LEU A 186 -27.38 0.45 76.49
N GLU A 187 -26.21 0.91 76.93
CA GLU A 187 -25.80 0.86 78.34
C GLU A 187 -26.74 1.66 79.24
N ALA A 188 -27.14 2.86 78.82
CA ALA A 188 -28.12 3.67 79.54
C ALA A 188 -29.50 2.98 79.60
N GLY A 189 -29.93 2.35 78.50
CA GLY A 189 -31.17 1.57 78.43
C GLY A 189 -31.14 0.36 79.37
N LEU A 190 -30.04 -0.39 79.39
CA LEU A 190 -29.84 -1.51 80.33
C LEU A 190 -29.80 -1.03 81.78
N ALA A 191 -29.14 0.08 82.07
CA ALA A 191 -29.09 0.67 83.42
C ALA A 191 -30.45 1.26 83.87
N GLY A 192 -31.27 1.75 82.93
CA GLY A 192 -32.64 2.18 83.19
C GLY A 192 -33.57 1.00 83.45
N ALA A 193 -33.47 -0.05 82.62
CA ALA A 193 -34.22 -1.28 82.78
C ALA A 193 -33.90 -1.98 84.12
N SER A 194 -32.63 -2.03 84.52
CA SER A 194 -32.22 -2.63 85.80
C SER A 194 -32.73 -1.85 87.01
N ARG A 195 -32.84 -0.51 86.93
CA ARG A 195 -33.47 0.31 87.98
C ARG A 195 -34.98 0.07 88.06
N ALA A 196 -35.67 -0.03 86.93
CA ALA A 196 -37.11 -0.30 86.89
C ALA A 196 -37.46 -1.67 87.51
N VAL A 197 -36.67 -2.71 87.22
CA VAL A 197 -36.86 -4.07 87.76
C VAL A 197 -36.57 -4.15 89.28
N ASN A 198 -35.61 -3.39 89.79
CA ASN A 198 -35.31 -3.35 91.23
C ASN A 198 -36.36 -2.59 92.05
N LEU A 199 -36.96 -1.52 91.50
CA LEU A 199 -38.08 -0.82 92.15
C LEU A 199 -39.34 -1.70 92.24
N SER A 200 -39.68 -2.46 91.19
CA SER A 200 -40.92 -3.27 91.20
C SER A 200 -40.87 -4.47 92.14
N LEU A 201 -39.68 -4.96 92.52
CA LEU A 201 -39.53 -6.10 93.42
C LEU A 201 -39.42 -5.70 94.90
N LEU A 202 -38.85 -4.54 95.23
CA LEU A 202 -38.77 -4.05 96.62
C LEU A 202 -39.99 -3.23 97.07
N ASP A 203 -40.82 -2.73 96.14
CA ASP A 203 -42.06 -2.00 96.46
C ASP A 203 -43.29 -2.92 96.58
N PHE A 204 -43.16 -4.21 96.21
CA PHE A 204 -44.23 -5.21 96.38
C PHE A 204 -44.18 -5.97 97.72
N LEU A 205 -43.17 -5.70 98.58
CA LEU A 205 -42.97 -6.36 99.88
C LEU A 205 -42.93 -5.38 101.07
N ARG A 206 -43.67 -4.28 100.99
CA ARG A 206 -44.13 -3.49 102.14
C ARG A 206 -45.64 -3.37 102.12
#